data_AF-A0A521B7W8-F1
#
_entry.id   AF-A0A521B7W8-F1
#
_cell.length_a   1.000
_cell.length_b   1.000
_cell.length_c   1.000
_cell.angle_alpha   90.00
_cell.angle_beta   90.00
_cell.angle_gamma   90.00
#
_symmetry.space_group_name_H-M   'P 1'
#
loop_
_entity.id
_entity.type
_entity.pdbx_description
1 polymer ?
#
loop_
_entity_poly.entity_id
_entity_poly.type
_entity_poly.pdbx_seq_one_letter_code
_entity_poly.pdbx_strand_id
1 'polypeptide(L)'
;MAITALNTIKNWFKTGFVPTQQQFWDTWDSFRHKSEKISLTDMDGIDELLLNKVENEIFEDHISNPNSHSEQFNLKEDKSKRGVANGYAPLNEVVKIASEYLTITNDLISGGEHALLSAEQGKILQNQINTINNLLTSDNVNLDTVQEIVDAIEVVQTSLNTILVNDLTTGGVTKALTAEMGKSLKIAVDALTTGLSGKQASLISGNNIKTINGNSLLGSGDMSIGLTQTLKTITSANLTTQDVAGFVSYINALNPVLVVASNEIVEYQLSDTGRTFKLLLNGRSFGIGQPAITTSNVEAVTLWMNKDLTLSNYPNTRNDGQLPTNKVLSADANGNLRMYTIATAPAPYLDMLIPDSYLPTNTGNFILKGAFFTPSMTVQIVGQTINNKTFISDNEVRVNVTTGSAEGFFDVILNNGLSATFPGRMLIVLGNVYNYSSSDFPSLTSAISSVDSNLIVSNVTVVNQAISSKALDVTKNWRFSFYVGVSPYYGNLTNNQVPNTGVDAFMNLCFLDVTNNALQMRHVFVGNSTSYLEAGAYTPSNAFLFSGTGFIEFWNTHVIIEYRYNASTRILSSYANGVLKGSITLTTSFPNNLKIQFRTKMLDIFNIKYVETT
;
A
#
# COMPACT_ATOMS: atom_id res chain seq x y z
N MET A 1 -125.17 76.93 34.94
CA MET A 1 -125.57 76.25 33.68
C MET A 1 -126.37 77.22 32.82
N ALA A 2 -126.30 77.10 31.49
CA ALA A 2 -127.06 77.96 30.58
C ALA A 2 -128.56 77.79 30.81
N ILE A 3 -129.31 78.89 30.95
CA ILE A 3 -130.77 78.85 31.14
C ILE A 3 -131.46 78.22 29.91
N THR A 4 -130.90 78.45 28.73
CA THR A 4 -131.35 77.90 27.45
C THR A 4 -130.18 77.33 26.65
N ALA A 5 -130.41 76.19 25.98
CA ALA A 5 -129.41 75.60 25.09
C ALA A 5 -129.06 76.53 23.92
N LEU A 6 -127.78 76.61 23.58
CA LEU A 6 -127.27 77.49 22.52
C LEU A 6 -127.99 77.32 21.17
N ASN A 7 -128.36 76.10 20.80
CA ASN A 7 -129.08 75.83 19.56
C ASN A 7 -130.50 76.40 19.57
N THR A 8 -131.17 76.44 20.72
CA THR A 8 -132.49 77.07 20.89
C THR A 8 -132.37 78.58 20.77
N ILE A 9 -131.37 79.19 21.42
CA ILE A 9 -131.07 80.62 21.31
C ILE A 9 -130.84 81.03 19.85
N LYS A 10 -130.03 80.27 19.11
CA LYS A 10 -129.76 80.53 17.69
C LYS A 10 -131.02 80.55 16.83
N ASN A 11 -132.06 79.78 17.19
CA ASN A 11 -133.32 79.78 16.44
C ASN A 11 -134.12 81.07 16.63
N TRP A 12 -133.97 81.78 17.76
CA TRP A 12 -134.68 83.05 18.03
C TRP A 12 -134.18 84.22 17.20
N PHE A 13 -132.96 84.15 16.64
CA PHE A 13 -132.33 85.21 15.86
C PHE A 13 -132.16 84.85 14.37
N LYS A 14 -133.00 83.95 13.84
CA LYS A 14 -133.01 83.68 12.39
C LYS A 14 -133.58 84.86 11.62
N THR A 15 -133.09 85.08 10.40
CA THR A 15 -133.59 86.14 9.50
C THR A 15 -135.11 86.08 9.37
N GLY A 16 -135.78 87.21 9.61
CA GLY A 16 -137.25 87.32 9.58
C GLY A 16 -137.94 87.04 10.93
N PHE A 17 -137.22 86.59 11.95
CA PHE A 17 -137.73 86.42 13.32
C PHE A 17 -137.21 87.53 14.22
N VAL A 18 -138.08 88.07 15.07
CA VAL A 18 -137.74 89.01 16.14
C VAL A 18 -137.96 88.30 17.47
N PRO A 19 -136.94 88.12 18.32
CA PRO A 19 -137.09 87.45 19.60
C PRO A 19 -138.03 88.25 20.52
N THR A 20 -138.79 87.53 21.34
CA THR A 20 -139.50 88.18 22.45
C THR A 20 -138.51 88.74 23.47
N GLN A 21 -138.94 89.67 24.32
CA GLN A 21 -138.09 90.23 25.38
C GLN A 21 -137.45 89.13 26.25
N GLN A 22 -138.24 88.12 26.64
CA GLN A 22 -137.73 87.02 27.44
C GLN A 22 -136.68 86.20 26.68
N GLN A 23 -136.92 85.91 25.39
CA GLN A 23 -135.93 85.20 24.55
C GLN A 23 -134.64 86.00 24.41
N PHE A 24 -134.73 87.33 24.34
CA PHE A 24 -133.55 88.20 24.31
C PHE A 24 -132.78 88.17 25.64
N TRP A 25 -133.45 88.22 26.80
CA TRP A 25 -132.79 88.12 28.10
C TRP A 25 -132.18 86.74 28.35
N ASP A 26 -132.94 85.68 28.06
CA ASP A 26 -132.47 84.30 28.19
C ASP A 26 -131.22 84.03 27.34
N THR A 27 -131.03 84.78 26.25
CA THR A 27 -129.80 84.72 25.45
C THR A 27 -128.58 85.11 26.27
N TRP A 28 -128.63 86.28 26.91
CA TRP A 28 -127.50 86.80 27.68
C TRP A 28 -127.31 86.02 28.98
N ASP A 29 -128.39 85.65 29.66
CA ASP A 29 -128.34 84.88 30.91
C ASP A 29 -127.87 83.43 30.70
N SER A 30 -127.90 82.92 29.46
CA SER A 30 -127.38 81.60 29.11
C SER A 30 -125.87 81.57 28.90
N PHE A 31 -125.22 82.73 28.78
CA PHE A 31 -123.76 82.84 28.74
C PHE A 31 -123.23 83.38 30.06
N ARG A 32 -122.16 82.79 30.58
CA ARG A 32 -121.49 83.32 31.77
C ARG A 32 -120.71 84.59 31.41
N HIS A 33 -120.82 85.64 32.20
CA HIS A 33 -120.02 86.85 32.03
C HIS A 33 -118.62 86.68 32.62
N LYS A 34 -117.59 87.33 32.05
CA LYS A 34 -116.19 87.23 32.54
C LYS A 34 -116.00 87.66 34.00
N SER A 35 -116.88 88.51 34.51
CA SER A 35 -116.88 88.97 35.90
C SER A 35 -117.42 87.93 36.89
N GLU A 36 -118.05 86.86 36.42
CA GLU A 36 -118.64 85.82 37.26
C GLU A 36 -117.62 84.71 37.53
N LYS A 37 -117.42 84.37 38.80
CA LYS A 37 -116.53 83.27 39.20
C LYS A 37 -117.10 81.92 38.76
N ILE A 38 -116.24 80.98 38.38
CA ILE A 38 -116.60 79.59 38.10
C ILE A 38 -116.56 78.82 39.43
N SER A 39 -117.63 78.08 39.76
CA SER A 39 -117.66 77.19 40.93
C SER A 39 -116.93 75.89 40.60
N LEU A 40 -116.28 75.26 41.57
CA LEU A 40 -115.67 73.93 41.40
C LEU A 40 -116.71 72.88 40.97
N THR A 41 -117.96 73.04 41.41
CA THR A 41 -119.08 72.18 41.00
C THR A 41 -119.45 72.29 39.52
N ASP A 42 -119.00 73.35 38.83
CA ASP A 42 -119.21 73.55 37.39
C ASP A 42 -118.05 72.97 36.55
N MET A 43 -117.01 72.42 37.20
CA MET A 43 -115.81 71.87 36.54
C MET A 43 -115.83 70.34 36.57
N ASP A 44 -116.01 69.72 35.39
CA ASP A 44 -115.99 68.26 35.23
C ASP A 44 -114.58 67.67 35.46
N GLY A 45 -114.50 66.48 36.08
CA GLY A 45 -113.25 65.75 36.32
C GLY A 45 -112.33 66.26 37.45
N ILE A 46 -112.71 67.29 38.20
CA ILE A 46 -111.85 67.83 39.28
C ILE A 46 -111.68 66.85 40.45
N ASP A 47 -112.73 66.06 40.76
CA ASP A 47 -112.70 65.07 41.84
C ASP A 47 -111.75 63.90 41.52
N GLU A 48 -111.72 63.41 40.27
CA GLU A 48 -110.79 62.35 39.84
C GLU A 48 -109.32 62.81 39.86
N LEU A 49 -109.05 64.08 39.55
CA LEU A 49 -107.70 64.62 39.62
C LEU A 49 -107.21 64.70 41.07
N LEU A 50 -108.10 65.05 42.01
CA LEU A 50 -107.78 65.11 43.44
C LEU A 50 -107.56 63.73 44.05
N LEU A 51 -108.32 62.70 43.62
CA LEU A 51 -108.11 61.31 44.07
C LEU A 51 -106.74 60.72 43.67
N ASN A 52 -106.07 61.26 42.65
CA ASN A 52 -104.73 60.84 42.23
C ASN A 52 -103.59 61.57 42.97
N LYS A 53 -103.91 62.46 43.91
CA LYS A 53 -102.92 63.14 44.75
C LYS A 53 -102.93 62.50 46.13
N VAL A 54 -101.75 62.26 46.69
CA VAL A 54 -101.61 61.91 48.10
C VAL A 54 -101.95 63.14 48.95
N GLU A 55 -102.69 62.95 50.04
CA GLU A 55 -102.94 64.01 51.01
C GLU A 55 -101.61 64.47 51.64
N ASN A 56 -101.47 65.78 51.86
CA ASN A 56 -100.21 66.36 52.33
C ASN A 56 -99.77 65.78 53.68
N GLU A 57 -100.72 65.46 54.56
CA GLU A 57 -100.47 64.85 55.87
C GLU A 57 -99.81 63.47 55.73
N ILE A 58 -100.31 62.61 54.84
CA ILE A 58 -99.75 61.27 54.59
C ILE A 58 -98.31 61.35 54.05
N PHE A 59 -98.03 62.35 53.19
CA PHE A 59 -96.70 62.56 52.65
C PHE A 59 -95.70 62.99 53.73
N GLU A 60 -96.06 63.97 54.56
CA GLU A 60 -95.20 64.44 55.66
C GLU A 60 -94.95 63.35 56.72
N ASP A 61 -95.95 62.54 57.04
CA ASP A 61 -95.80 61.39 57.94
C ASP A 61 -94.84 60.34 57.37
N HIS A 62 -94.92 60.05 56.07
CA HIS A 62 -94.01 59.09 55.42
C HIS A 62 -92.55 59.54 55.47
N ILE A 63 -92.28 60.84 55.24
CA ILE A 63 -90.91 61.39 55.21
C ILE A 63 -90.34 61.57 56.62
N SER A 64 -91.17 61.96 57.59
CA SER A 64 -90.75 62.20 58.97
C SER A 64 -90.58 60.91 59.78
N ASN A 65 -91.18 59.79 59.35
CA ASN A 65 -91.00 58.50 59.99
C ASN A 65 -89.74 57.77 59.47
N PRO A 66 -88.66 57.66 60.27
CA PRO A 66 -87.42 56.99 59.86
C PRO A 66 -87.59 55.47 59.65
N ASN A 67 -88.73 54.90 60.07
CA ASN A 67 -89.00 53.47 59.99
C ASN A 67 -89.92 53.06 58.83
N SER A 68 -90.31 54.00 57.95
CA SER A 68 -91.18 53.74 56.78
C SER A 68 -90.69 52.61 55.86
N HIS A 69 -89.40 52.24 55.94
CA HIS A 69 -88.78 51.18 55.13
C HIS A 69 -87.94 50.15 55.92
N SER A 70 -88.19 50.00 57.22
CA SER A 70 -87.39 49.16 58.12
C SER A 70 -87.34 47.67 57.70
N GLU A 71 -88.43 47.11 57.19
CA GLU A 71 -88.47 45.72 56.72
C GLU A 71 -87.63 45.49 55.46
N GLN A 72 -87.62 46.42 54.50
CA GLN A 72 -86.80 46.28 53.30
C GLN A 72 -85.30 46.33 53.62
N PHE A 73 -84.89 47.06 54.66
CA PHE A 73 -83.49 47.11 55.10
C PHE A 73 -83.05 45.81 55.79
N ASN A 74 -83.93 45.18 56.59
CA ASN A 74 -83.65 43.90 57.24
C ASN A 74 -83.37 42.75 56.26
N LEU A 75 -83.85 42.86 55.02
CA LEU A 75 -83.62 41.87 53.97
C LEU A 75 -82.28 42.06 53.23
N LYS A 76 -81.59 43.19 53.44
CA LYS A 76 -80.32 43.51 52.76
C LYS A 76 -79.09 43.37 53.66
N GLU A 77 -79.25 42.91 54.90
CA GLU A 77 -78.17 42.83 55.89
C GLU A 77 -77.74 41.37 56.17
N ASP A 78 -76.42 41.10 56.23
CA ASP A 78 -75.87 39.81 56.69
C ASP A 78 -75.84 39.75 58.23
N LYS A 79 -76.69 38.87 58.78
CA LYS A 79 -77.00 38.77 60.21
C LYS A 79 -75.82 38.31 61.09
N SER A 80 -74.74 37.80 60.51
CA SER A 80 -73.66 37.15 61.25
C SER A 80 -72.58 38.10 61.81
N LYS A 81 -72.49 39.35 61.34
CA LYS A 81 -71.41 40.30 61.72
C LYS A 81 -71.92 41.65 62.24
N ARG A 82 -73.10 41.68 62.86
CA ARG A 82 -73.71 42.90 63.41
C ARG A 82 -72.92 43.45 64.61
N GLY A 83 -72.48 44.71 64.52
CA GLY A 83 -72.12 45.53 65.69
C GLY A 83 -70.65 45.52 66.14
N VAL A 84 -69.69 45.14 65.30
CA VAL A 84 -68.25 45.29 65.60
C VAL A 84 -67.71 46.56 64.94
N ALA A 85 -67.06 47.45 65.70
CA ALA A 85 -66.33 48.59 65.12
C ALA A 85 -65.20 48.08 64.21
N ASN A 86 -65.15 48.56 62.95
CA ASN A 86 -64.34 48.03 61.82
C ASN A 86 -64.77 46.65 61.27
N GLY A 87 -66.05 46.26 61.43
CA GLY A 87 -66.60 44.99 60.96
C GLY A 87 -66.64 44.80 59.43
N TYR A 88 -66.43 45.86 58.65
CA TYR A 88 -66.13 45.78 57.22
C TYR A 88 -64.63 45.97 57.03
N ALA A 89 -63.93 44.94 56.55
CA ALA A 89 -62.60 45.14 55.97
C ALA A 89 -62.81 45.65 54.53
N PRO A 90 -62.28 46.83 54.16
CA PRO A 90 -62.32 47.28 52.77
C PRO A 90 -61.65 46.24 51.85
N LEU A 91 -62.14 46.16 50.61
CA LEU A 91 -61.80 45.16 49.59
C LEU A 91 -60.30 45.09 49.19
N ASN A 92 -59.45 45.89 49.84
CA ASN A 92 -58.01 46.00 49.60
C ASN A 92 -57.13 45.21 50.60
N GLU A 93 -57.70 44.54 51.61
CA GLU A 93 -56.95 43.63 52.48
C GLU A 93 -57.19 42.16 52.12
N VAL A 94 -56.32 41.62 51.27
CA VAL A 94 -56.33 40.23 50.74
C VAL A 94 -56.23 39.14 51.82
N VAL A 95 -55.98 39.50 53.09
CA VAL A 95 -55.72 38.55 54.18
C VAL A 95 -56.98 37.79 54.63
N LYS A 96 -58.19 38.34 54.49
CA LYS A 96 -59.42 37.71 55.01
C LYS A 96 -60.14 36.74 54.05
N ILE A 97 -59.76 36.69 52.78
CA ILE A 97 -60.39 35.76 51.81
C ILE A 97 -59.76 34.36 51.90
N ALA A 98 -58.46 34.26 52.27
CA ALA A 98 -57.71 33.01 52.14
C ALA A 98 -57.93 31.98 53.27
N SER A 99 -58.21 32.39 54.52
CA SER A 99 -58.21 31.45 55.66
C SER A 99 -59.57 30.79 55.94
N GLU A 100 -60.68 31.37 55.48
CA GLU A 100 -62.03 30.85 55.76
C GLU A 100 -62.67 30.15 54.54
N TYR A 101 -62.19 30.41 53.32
CA TYR A 101 -62.81 29.92 52.07
C TYR A 101 -61.88 29.07 51.17
N LEU A 102 -60.58 28.99 51.45
CA LEU A 102 -59.60 28.25 50.66
C LEU A 102 -58.79 27.31 51.56
N THR A 103 -58.67 26.04 51.19
CA THR A 103 -57.82 25.09 51.91
C THR A 103 -56.35 25.37 51.60
N ILE A 104 -55.62 25.95 52.56
CA ILE A 104 -54.17 26.14 52.46
C ILE A 104 -53.49 24.80 52.77
N THR A 105 -52.68 24.31 51.84
CA THR A 105 -51.94 23.05 51.98
C THR A 105 -50.60 23.34 52.66
N ASN A 106 -50.36 22.69 53.80
CA ASN A 106 -49.15 22.86 54.61
C ASN A 106 -48.21 21.64 54.53
N ASP A 107 -48.14 21.02 53.36
CA ASP A 107 -47.18 19.98 53.01
C ASP A 107 -46.79 20.12 51.53
N LEU A 108 -45.88 19.27 51.04
CA LEU A 108 -45.44 19.22 49.65
C LEU A 108 -45.98 18.00 48.88
N ILE A 109 -46.97 17.30 49.44
CA ILE A 109 -47.43 15.99 48.96
C ILE A 109 -48.89 16.04 48.49
N SER A 110 -49.73 16.88 49.09
CA SER A 110 -51.19 16.93 48.93
C SER A 110 -51.67 17.95 47.88
N GLY A 111 -50.97 18.06 46.73
CA GLY A 111 -51.21 19.10 45.70
C GLY A 111 -52.52 18.97 44.87
N GLY A 112 -52.77 19.95 43.99
CA GLY A 112 -53.93 19.98 43.06
C GLY A 112 -54.16 21.35 42.41
N GLU A 113 -55.05 21.44 41.41
CA GLU A 113 -55.36 22.67 40.65
C GLU A 113 -55.84 23.85 41.52
N HIS A 114 -56.35 23.56 42.72
CA HIS A 114 -56.89 24.54 43.67
C HIS A 114 -56.17 24.54 45.03
N ALA A 115 -55.04 23.84 45.16
CA ALA A 115 -54.27 23.77 46.40
C ALA A 115 -53.31 24.98 46.51
N LEU A 116 -53.52 25.83 47.52
CA LEU A 116 -52.63 26.96 47.79
C LEU A 116 -51.48 26.52 48.71
N LEU A 117 -50.23 26.83 48.33
CA LEU A 117 -49.04 26.58 49.17
C LEU A 117 -49.04 27.51 50.40
N SER A 118 -48.79 26.97 51.59
CA SER A 118 -48.62 27.77 52.81
C SER A 118 -47.32 28.59 52.78
N ALA A 119 -47.33 29.76 53.45
CA ALA A 119 -46.12 30.57 53.61
C ALA A 119 -45.01 29.83 54.38
N GLU A 120 -45.38 28.92 55.29
CA GLU A 120 -44.44 28.08 56.04
C GLU A 120 -43.71 27.11 55.10
N GLN A 121 -44.43 26.40 54.22
CA GLN A 121 -43.82 25.53 53.22
C GLN A 121 -42.99 26.34 52.20
N GLY A 122 -43.44 27.54 51.80
CA GLY A 122 -42.66 28.44 50.97
C GLY A 122 -41.30 28.81 51.60
N LYS A 123 -41.27 29.06 52.91
CA LYS A 123 -40.02 29.34 53.66
C LYS A 123 -39.11 28.11 53.74
N ILE A 124 -39.67 26.92 53.98
CA ILE A 124 -38.92 25.66 54.01
C ILE A 124 -38.26 25.42 52.64
N LEU A 125 -39.02 25.55 51.55
CA LEU A 125 -38.51 25.43 50.19
C LEU A 125 -37.40 26.45 49.89
N GLN A 126 -37.58 27.71 50.29
CA GLN A 126 -36.54 28.74 50.11
C GLN A 126 -35.25 28.39 50.85
N ASN A 127 -35.33 27.86 52.07
CA ASN A 127 -34.15 27.42 52.82
C ASN A 127 -33.44 26.24 52.14
N GLN A 128 -34.20 25.28 51.61
CA GLN A 128 -33.64 24.18 50.82
C GLN A 128 -32.95 24.67 49.55
N ILE A 129 -33.58 25.59 48.80
CA ILE A 129 -33.00 26.22 47.60
C ILE A 129 -31.71 26.97 47.95
N ASN A 130 -31.71 27.77 49.03
CA ASN A 130 -30.52 28.49 49.48
C ASN A 130 -29.40 27.53 49.87
N THR A 131 -29.73 26.41 50.52
CA THR A 131 -28.75 25.37 50.88
C THR A 131 -28.14 24.75 49.62
N ILE A 132 -28.96 24.43 48.62
CA ILE A 132 -28.48 23.90 47.33
C ILE A 132 -27.58 24.93 46.64
N ASN A 133 -28.01 26.20 46.52
CA ASN A 133 -27.22 27.24 45.87
C ASN A 133 -25.88 27.46 46.58
N ASN A 134 -25.86 27.45 47.91
CA ASN A 134 -24.62 27.56 48.70
C ASN A 134 -23.69 26.35 48.50
N LEU A 135 -24.23 25.13 48.42
CA LEU A 135 -23.45 23.92 48.16
C LEU A 135 -22.91 23.87 46.72
N LEU A 136 -23.66 24.43 45.77
CA LEU A 136 -23.28 24.52 44.36
C LEU A 136 -22.44 25.78 44.07
N THR A 137 -22.20 26.65 45.05
CA THR A 137 -21.36 27.83 44.85
C THR A 137 -19.93 27.35 44.61
N SER A 138 -19.37 27.75 43.47
CA SER A 138 -18.00 27.47 43.11
C SER A 138 -17.21 28.77 43.07
N ASP A 139 -16.00 28.75 43.63
CA ASP A 139 -15.06 29.87 43.47
C ASP A 139 -14.46 29.91 42.05
N ASN A 140 -14.67 28.87 41.25
CA ASN A 140 -14.24 28.79 39.87
C ASN A 140 -15.43 29.04 38.93
N VAL A 141 -15.40 30.20 38.26
CA VAL A 141 -16.41 30.67 37.30
C VAL A 141 -16.60 29.76 36.08
N ASN A 142 -15.69 28.81 35.83
CA ASN A 142 -15.83 27.83 34.76
C ASN A 142 -16.38 26.49 35.28
N LEU A 143 -16.78 26.42 36.55
CA LEU A 143 -17.33 25.26 37.24
C LEU A 143 -18.45 25.70 38.19
N ASP A 144 -19.17 26.78 37.88
CA ASP A 144 -20.20 27.39 38.74
C ASP A 144 -21.61 26.86 38.45
N THR A 145 -21.75 26.05 37.40
CA THR A 145 -22.94 25.22 37.15
C THR A 145 -22.62 23.72 37.17
N VAL A 146 -23.64 22.89 37.43
CA VAL A 146 -23.52 21.43 37.35
C VAL A 146 -23.09 20.98 35.95
N GLN A 147 -23.57 21.66 34.91
CA GLN A 147 -23.23 21.31 33.52
C GLN A 147 -21.74 21.53 33.25
N GLU A 148 -21.18 22.65 33.70
CA GLU A 148 -19.75 22.93 33.53
C GLU A 148 -18.84 21.92 34.23
N ILE A 149 -19.25 21.43 35.41
CA ILE A 149 -18.53 20.35 36.11
C ILE A 149 -18.55 19.06 35.29
N VAL A 150 -19.70 18.71 34.71
CA VAL A 150 -19.84 17.52 33.84
C VAL A 150 -18.95 17.66 32.62
N ASP A 151 -18.99 18.81 31.94
CA ASP A 151 -18.18 19.08 30.75
C ASP A 151 -16.68 19.00 31.08
N ALA A 152 -16.25 19.54 32.22
CA ALA A 152 -14.87 19.46 32.68
C ALA A 152 -14.42 18.01 32.96
N ILE A 153 -15.30 17.19 33.54
CA ILE A 153 -15.03 15.75 33.77
C ILE A 153 -14.88 15.01 32.43
N GLU A 154 -15.71 15.30 31.44
CA GLU A 154 -15.62 14.71 30.09
C GLU A 154 -14.31 15.09 29.39
N VAL A 155 -13.89 16.36 29.53
CA VAL A 155 -12.59 16.84 29.02
C VAL A 155 -11.42 16.13 29.70
N VAL A 156 -11.48 15.96 31.03
CA VAL A 156 -10.46 15.22 31.79
C VAL A 156 -10.43 13.75 31.35
N GLN A 157 -11.57 13.10 31.19
CA GLN A 157 -11.65 11.72 30.73
C GLN A 157 -11.05 11.55 29.33
N THR A 158 -11.37 12.46 28.41
CA THR A 158 -10.80 12.48 27.06
C THR A 158 -9.29 12.69 27.13
N SER A 159 -8.82 13.62 27.95
CA SER A 159 -7.40 13.88 28.16
C SER A 159 -6.66 12.65 28.70
N LEU A 160 -7.21 11.97 29.70
CA LEU A 160 -6.64 10.73 30.24
C LEU A 160 -6.57 9.63 29.18
N ASN A 161 -7.62 9.46 28.36
CA ASN A 161 -7.62 8.49 27.26
C ASN A 161 -6.59 8.83 26.17
N THR A 162 -6.26 10.11 25.97
CA THR A 162 -5.21 10.51 25.01
C THR A 162 -3.81 10.31 25.56
N ILE A 163 -3.60 10.54 26.86
CA ILE A 163 -2.27 10.52 27.48
C ILE A 163 -1.89 9.12 27.97
N LEU A 164 -2.83 8.32 28.48
CA LEU A 164 -2.53 6.97 28.99
C LEU A 164 -2.72 5.91 27.89
N VAL A 165 -1.80 4.95 27.81
CA VAL A 165 -1.92 3.76 26.96
C VAL A 165 -1.84 2.48 27.77
N ASN A 166 -2.78 1.55 27.52
CA ASN A 166 -2.88 0.25 28.17
C ASN A 166 -2.53 -0.90 27.22
N ASP A 167 -1.62 -0.64 26.29
CA ASP A 167 -1.06 -1.64 25.39
C ASP A 167 0.40 -1.28 25.05
N LEU A 168 1.11 -2.19 24.39
CA LEU A 168 2.51 -2.02 23.95
C LEU A 168 2.64 -1.84 22.43
N THR A 169 1.52 -1.60 21.73
CA THR A 169 1.42 -1.54 20.27
C THR A 169 1.10 -0.14 19.74
N THR A 170 0.59 0.73 20.61
CA THR A 170 0.24 2.12 20.32
C THR A 170 1.05 3.06 21.21
N GLY A 171 1.35 4.28 20.74
CA GLY A 171 2.22 5.20 21.46
C GLY A 171 2.41 6.55 20.78
N GLY A 172 3.29 7.37 21.34
CA GLY A 172 3.62 8.71 20.85
C GLY A 172 4.43 9.49 21.89
N VAL A 173 5.00 10.64 21.51
CA VAL A 173 5.86 11.45 22.40
C VAL A 173 5.13 12.03 23.63
N THR A 174 3.79 12.04 23.62
CA THR A 174 2.93 12.53 24.70
C THR A 174 2.19 11.43 25.46
N LYS A 175 2.38 10.16 25.09
CA LYS A 175 1.66 9.02 25.69
C LYS A 175 2.49 8.32 26.76
N ALA A 176 1.93 8.15 27.95
CA ALA A 176 2.51 7.45 29.07
C ALA A 176 1.93 6.02 29.19
N LEU A 177 2.82 5.07 29.44
CA LEU A 177 2.43 3.68 29.70
C LEU A 177 1.71 3.56 31.06
N THR A 178 0.59 2.87 31.08
CA THR A 178 -0.09 2.53 32.34
C THR A 178 0.80 1.64 33.23
N ALA A 179 0.62 1.74 34.54
CA ALA A 179 1.38 0.93 35.50
C ALA A 179 1.19 -0.58 35.29
N GLU A 180 0.00 -1.02 34.89
CA GLU A 180 -0.30 -2.43 34.61
C GLU A 180 0.51 -2.97 33.43
N MET A 181 0.59 -2.22 32.33
CA MET A 181 1.44 -2.60 31.21
C MET A 181 2.93 -2.47 31.53
N GLY A 182 3.32 -1.47 32.33
CA GLY A 182 4.70 -1.35 32.83
C GLY A 182 5.14 -2.57 33.65
N LYS A 183 4.26 -3.11 34.49
CA LYS A 183 4.49 -4.34 35.24
C LYS A 183 4.61 -5.55 34.31
N SER A 184 3.75 -5.66 33.30
CA SER A 184 3.80 -6.72 32.30
C SER A 184 5.10 -6.70 31.50
N LEU A 185 5.54 -5.51 31.06
CA LEU A 185 6.82 -5.32 30.38
C LEU A 185 8.00 -5.70 31.28
N LYS A 186 7.98 -5.29 32.55
CA LYS A 186 9.01 -5.67 33.52
C LYS A 186 9.12 -7.19 33.66
N ILE A 187 8.00 -7.91 33.78
CA ILE A 187 8.00 -9.38 33.86
C ILE A 187 8.65 -9.99 32.61
N ALA A 188 8.30 -9.49 31.41
CA ALA A 188 8.87 -9.99 30.16
C ALA A 188 10.39 -9.74 30.08
N VAL A 189 10.85 -8.56 30.51
CA VAL A 189 12.28 -8.21 30.58
C VAL A 189 13.00 -9.10 31.59
N ASP A 190 12.48 -9.26 32.80
CA ASP A 190 13.07 -10.10 33.84
C ASP A 190 13.18 -11.56 33.37
N ALA A 191 12.15 -12.07 32.69
CA ALA A 191 12.15 -13.42 32.10
C ALA A 191 13.23 -13.56 31.02
N LEU A 192 13.39 -12.57 30.14
CA LEU A 192 14.43 -12.55 29.12
C LEU A 192 15.83 -12.50 29.75
N THR A 193 16.05 -11.63 30.74
CA THR A 193 17.32 -11.51 31.47
C THR A 193 17.69 -12.83 32.16
N THR A 194 16.71 -13.48 32.79
CA THR A 194 16.88 -14.80 33.43
C THR A 194 17.23 -15.86 32.38
N GLY A 195 16.49 -15.90 31.28
CA GLY A 195 16.72 -16.85 30.18
C GLY A 195 18.09 -16.68 29.53
N LEU A 196 18.55 -15.45 29.31
CA LEU A 196 19.86 -15.18 28.74
C LEU A 196 20.98 -15.59 29.70
N SER A 197 20.84 -15.24 30.98
CA SER A 197 21.79 -15.62 32.04
C SER A 197 21.88 -17.13 32.21
N GLY A 198 20.79 -17.86 31.95
CA GLY A 198 20.75 -19.32 32.00
C GLY A 198 21.33 -20.04 30.77
N LYS A 199 21.50 -19.36 29.63
CA LYS A 199 21.99 -19.99 28.40
C LYS A 199 23.51 -20.11 28.32
N GLN A 200 24.27 -19.25 28.99
CA GLN A 200 25.73 -19.36 29.06
C GLN A 200 26.25 -18.77 30.37
N ALA A 201 26.82 -19.62 31.23
CA ALA A 201 27.59 -19.13 32.38
C ALA A 201 28.77 -18.28 31.88
N SER A 202 29.07 -17.17 32.56
CA SER A 202 30.24 -16.35 32.25
C SER A 202 31.48 -17.23 32.25
N LEU A 203 32.16 -17.37 31.10
CA LEU A 203 33.38 -18.17 31.01
C LEU A 203 34.50 -17.42 31.75
N ILE A 204 35.12 -18.08 32.70
CA ILE A 204 36.18 -17.56 33.58
C ILE A 204 37.30 -18.60 33.55
N SER A 205 38.42 -18.24 32.90
CA SER A 205 39.59 -19.12 32.79
C SER A 205 40.20 -19.40 34.15
N GLY A 206 40.49 -20.68 34.42
CA GLY A 206 40.94 -21.17 35.72
C GLY A 206 39.81 -21.44 36.74
N ASN A 207 38.55 -21.08 36.44
CA ASN A 207 37.40 -21.39 37.29
C ASN A 207 36.46 -22.40 36.63
N ASN A 208 35.75 -22.01 35.56
CA ASN A 208 34.81 -22.91 34.85
C ASN A 208 35.32 -23.38 33.47
N ILE A 209 36.47 -22.88 33.02
CA ILE A 209 37.25 -23.45 31.92
C ILE A 209 38.71 -23.60 32.38
N LYS A 210 39.39 -24.67 31.93
CA LYS A 210 40.80 -24.91 32.29
C LYS A 210 41.74 -23.90 31.61
N THR A 211 42.93 -23.72 32.16
CA THR A 211 44.04 -23.02 31.48
C THR A 211 44.87 -24.00 30.66
N ILE A 212 45.67 -23.50 29.71
CA ILE A 212 46.73 -24.29 29.05
C ILE A 212 48.07 -23.78 29.57
N ASN A 213 48.81 -24.63 30.28
CA ASN A 213 50.10 -24.28 30.89
C ASN A 213 50.07 -23.00 31.75
N GLY A 214 48.95 -22.74 32.43
CA GLY A 214 48.75 -21.54 33.26
C GLY A 214 48.24 -20.30 32.52
N ASN A 215 48.18 -20.32 31.17
CA ASN A 215 47.69 -19.19 30.39
C ASN A 215 46.16 -19.20 30.24
N SER A 216 45.56 -18.00 30.27
CA SER A 216 44.13 -17.80 30.06
C SER A 216 43.73 -18.13 28.64
N LEU A 217 42.66 -18.91 28.46
CA LEU A 217 42.07 -19.18 27.15
C LEU A 217 41.14 -18.05 26.66
N LEU A 218 40.87 -17.07 27.52
CA LEU A 218 39.99 -15.95 27.20
C LEU A 218 40.82 -14.74 26.81
N GLY A 219 40.45 -14.14 25.68
CA GLY A 219 41.12 -12.99 25.10
C GLY A 219 41.06 -13.03 23.58
N SER A 220 41.53 -11.97 22.94
CA SER A 220 41.71 -11.91 21.50
C SER A 220 43.13 -12.38 21.11
N GLY A 221 43.25 -13.04 19.97
CA GLY A 221 44.53 -13.51 19.42
C GLY A 221 44.82 -14.98 19.72
N ASP A 222 45.89 -15.48 19.11
CA ASP A 222 46.29 -16.88 19.23
C ASP A 222 47.06 -17.13 20.54
N MET A 223 46.79 -18.28 21.15
CA MET A 223 47.60 -18.78 22.25
C MET A 223 48.85 -19.47 21.69
N SER A 224 50.02 -18.88 21.90
CA SER A 224 51.29 -19.53 21.58
C SER A 224 51.65 -20.59 22.64
N ILE A 225 51.77 -21.85 22.22
CA ILE A 225 52.15 -23.00 23.08
C ILE A 225 53.64 -23.36 22.83
N GLY A 226 54.47 -22.34 22.60
CA GLY A 226 55.79 -22.39 21.96
C GLY A 226 56.66 -23.63 22.23
N LEU A 227 56.84 -24.45 21.19
CA LEU A 227 57.97 -25.37 21.00
C LEU A 227 58.97 -24.67 20.08
N THR A 228 60.23 -24.57 20.50
CA THR A 228 61.32 -24.01 19.68
C THR A 228 61.88 -25.11 18.79
N GLN A 229 61.91 -24.90 17.48
CA GLN A 229 62.57 -25.84 16.55
C GLN A 229 63.94 -25.29 16.13
N THR A 230 64.98 -26.09 16.37
CA THR A 230 66.36 -25.75 16.01
C THR A 230 66.83 -26.69 14.91
N LEU A 231 67.03 -26.16 13.71
CA LEU A 231 67.60 -26.90 12.59
C LEU A 231 69.12 -26.70 12.54
N LYS A 232 69.87 -27.79 12.44
CA LYS A 232 71.32 -27.83 12.26
C LYS A 232 71.63 -28.47 10.91
N THR A 233 72.69 -28.02 10.26
CA THR A 233 73.08 -28.53 8.94
C THR A 233 74.43 -29.22 9.04
N ILE A 234 74.51 -30.43 8.48
CA ILE A 234 75.73 -31.24 8.35
C ILE A 234 75.80 -31.81 6.93
N THR A 235 76.86 -32.55 6.59
CA THR A 235 76.99 -33.26 5.30
C THR A 235 76.94 -34.78 5.51
N SER A 236 76.62 -35.55 4.48
CA SER A 236 76.59 -37.02 4.58
C SER A 236 77.96 -37.62 4.94
N ALA A 237 79.06 -36.91 4.64
CA ALA A 237 80.42 -37.29 5.02
C ALA A 237 80.70 -37.21 6.54
N ASN A 238 79.85 -36.50 7.30
CA ASN A 238 79.95 -36.46 8.75
C ASN A 238 79.41 -37.73 9.42
N LEU A 239 78.70 -38.59 8.69
CA LEU A 239 78.12 -39.82 9.20
C LEU A 239 78.93 -41.05 8.75
N THR A 240 79.12 -42.01 9.64
CA THR A 240 79.80 -43.29 9.31
C THR A 240 78.97 -44.13 8.33
N THR A 241 77.65 -44.07 8.45
CA THR A 241 76.67 -44.59 7.51
C THR A 241 75.59 -43.53 7.29
N GLN A 242 75.05 -43.41 6.08
CA GLN A 242 74.11 -42.32 5.75
C GLN A 242 72.68 -42.56 6.26
N ASP A 243 72.53 -43.31 7.36
CA ASP A 243 71.27 -43.74 7.95
C ASP A 243 71.19 -43.33 9.43
N VAL A 244 70.13 -43.78 10.12
CA VAL A 244 69.90 -43.46 11.53
C VAL A 244 71.06 -43.93 12.42
N ALA A 245 71.68 -45.07 12.12
CA ALA A 245 72.77 -45.61 12.93
C ALA A 245 74.04 -44.75 12.85
N GLY A 246 74.36 -44.25 11.65
CA GLY A 246 75.49 -43.34 11.48
C GLY A 246 75.21 -41.97 12.10
N PHE A 247 73.97 -41.49 12.05
CA PHE A 247 73.56 -40.28 12.77
C PHE A 247 73.64 -40.43 14.30
N VAL A 248 73.19 -41.55 14.86
CA VAL A 248 73.33 -41.85 16.30
C VAL A 248 74.79 -41.85 16.72
N SER A 249 75.67 -42.44 15.91
CA SER A 249 77.11 -42.45 16.15
C SER A 249 77.68 -41.03 16.15
N TYR A 250 77.26 -40.20 15.19
CA TYR A 250 77.63 -38.79 15.11
C TYR A 250 77.20 -38.00 16.36
N ILE A 251 75.94 -38.13 16.80
CA ILE A 251 75.43 -37.42 17.98
C ILE A 251 76.14 -37.87 19.27
N ASN A 252 76.37 -39.17 19.46
CA ASN A 252 77.08 -39.69 20.62
C ASN A 252 78.56 -39.26 20.67
N ALA A 253 79.16 -38.92 19.52
CA ALA A 253 80.54 -38.48 19.41
C ALA A 253 80.73 -36.95 19.46
N LEU A 254 79.65 -36.16 19.61
CA LEU A 254 79.74 -34.70 19.63
C LEU A 254 80.65 -34.19 20.76
N ASN A 255 81.58 -33.32 20.39
CA ASN A 255 82.43 -32.55 21.29
C ASN A 255 82.69 -31.16 20.67
N PRO A 256 82.13 -30.06 21.21
CA PRO A 256 81.37 -29.97 22.46
C PRO A 256 80.00 -30.68 22.39
N VAL A 257 79.44 -31.00 23.57
CA VAL A 257 78.11 -31.63 23.68
C VAL A 257 76.99 -30.71 23.19
N LEU A 258 75.96 -31.29 22.60
CA LEU A 258 74.71 -30.61 22.25
C LEU A 258 73.83 -30.51 23.49
N VAL A 259 73.41 -29.31 23.88
CA VAL A 259 72.43 -29.08 24.95
C VAL A 259 71.07 -28.78 24.32
N VAL A 260 70.02 -29.49 24.76
CA VAL A 260 68.65 -29.32 24.23
C VAL A 260 67.71 -28.95 25.36
N ALA A 261 67.00 -27.82 25.24
CA ALA A 261 66.02 -27.39 26.23
C ALA A 261 64.78 -28.29 26.26
N SER A 262 64.00 -28.27 27.35
CA SER A 262 62.80 -29.12 27.48
C SER A 262 61.71 -28.80 26.46
N ASN A 263 61.66 -27.57 25.96
CA ASN A 263 60.74 -27.09 24.93
C ASN A 263 61.40 -26.97 23.54
N GLU A 264 62.57 -27.57 23.33
CA GLU A 264 63.31 -27.48 22.07
C GLU A 264 63.33 -28.81 21.33
N ILE A 265 62.95 -28.79 20.05
CA ILE A 265 63.11 -29.91 19.12
C ILE A 265 64.33 -29.60 18.24
N VAL A 266 65.29 -30.52 18.17
CA VAL A 266 66.48 -30.36 17.34
C VAL A 266 66.44 -31.31 16.15
N GLU A 267 66.64 -30.75 14.95
CA GLU A 267 66.72 -31.48 13.69
C GLU A 267 68.08 -31.24 13.02
N TYR A 268 68.57 -32.23 12.30
CA TYR A 268 69.82 -32.19 11.54
C TYR A 268 69.55 -32.52 10.08
N GLN A 269 69.80 -31.59 9.18
CA GLN A 269 69.67 -31.78 7.74
C GLN A 269 71.03 -32.01 7.08
N LEU A 270 71.12 -33.04 6.25
CA LEU A 270 72.23 -33.29 5.35
C LEU A 270 72.10 -32.35 4.14
N SER A 271 73.04 -31.42 3.96
CA SER A 271 72.97 -30.41 2.90
C SER A 271 73.13 -30.98 1.48
N ASP A 272 73.73 -32.15 1.35
CA ASP A 272 74.07 -32.82 0.09
C ASP A 272 73.01 -33.83 -0.37
N THR A 273 72.35 -34.50 0.58
CA THR A 273 71.33 -35.53 0.28
C THR A 273 69.91 -35.09 0.62
N GLY A 274 69.74 -33.99 1.37
CA GLY A 274 68.45 -33.49 1.83
C GLY A 274 67.78 -34.36 2.90
N ARG A 275 68.47 -35.37 3.44
CA ARG A 275 67.97 -36.19 4.56
C ARG A 275 67.95 -35.38 5.84
N THR A 276 66.88 -35.48 6.61
CA THR A 276 66.76 -34.85 7.93
C THR A 276 66.63 -35.91 9.02
N PHE A 277 67.35 -35.72 10.13
CA PHE A 277 67.30 -36.53 11.33
C PHE A 277 66.77 -35.68 12.49
N LYS A 278 65.70 -36.13 13.13
CA LYS A 278 65.08 -35.48 14.28
C LYS A 278 65.41 -36.22 15.56
N LEU A 279 65.87 -35.49 16.58
CA LEU A 279 66.06 -36.03 17.92
C LEU A 279 64.71 -36.06 18.66
N LEU A 280 64.36 -37.23 19.20
CA LEU A 280 63.10 -37.45 19.92
C LEU A 280 63.24 -37.30 21.45
N LEU A 281 64.35 -36.71 21.91
CA LEU A 281 64.66 -36.52 23.31
C LEU A 281 64.96 -35.03 23.56
N ASN A 282 64.22 -34.42 24.49
CA ASN A 282 64.34 -33.01 24.85
C ASN A 282 64.79 -32.87 26.31
N GLY A 283 65.24 -31.68 26.70
CA GLY A 283 65.54 -31.35 28.11
C GLY A 283 66.80 -32.00 28.68
N ARG A 284 67.76 -32.38 27.82
CA ARG A 284 69.05 -32.97 28.23
C ARG A 284 70.14 -32.74 27.19
N SER A 285 71.36 -33.13 27.54
CA SER A 285 72.54 -33.01 26.68
C SER A 285 72.93 -34.32 25.98
N PHE A 286 73.58 -34.21 24.82
CA PHE A 286 74.04 -35.32 23.96
C PHE A 286 75.51 -35.13 23.51
N GLY A 287 76.30 -36.19 23.48
CA GLY A 287 77.72 -36.16 23.08
C GLY A 287 78.62 -36.91 24.05
N ILE A 288 79.94 -36.72 23.93
CA ILE A 288 80.93 -37.44 24.75
C ILE A 288 80.68 -37.19 26.25
N GLY A 289 80.63 -38.27 27.03
CA GLY A 289 80.38 -38.21 28.48
C GLY A 289 78.91 -38.08 28.88
N GLN A 290 77.97 -38.05 27.94
CA GLN A 290 76.53 -38.11 28.20
C GLN A 290 75.98 -39.53 27.97
N PRO A 291 74.83 -39.91 28.56
CA PRO A 291 74.19 -41.19 28.26
C PRO A 291 73.89 -41.30 26.77
N ALA A 292 74.39 -42.35 26.13
CA ALA A 292 74.29 -42.54 24.68
C ALA A 292 72.81 -42.63 24.22
N ILE A 293 72.53 -42.05 23.06
CA ILE A 293 71.26 -42.26 22.36
C ILE A 293 71.33 -43.54 21.52
N THR A 294 70.16 -44.08 21.21
CA THR A 294 69.98 -45.26 20.36
C THR A 294 69.15 -44.89 19.12
N THR A 295 69.05 -45.81 18.16
CA THR A 295 68.27 -45.62 16.94
C THR A 295 66.80 -45.34 17.19
N SER A 296 66.22 -45.81 18.31
CA SER A 296 64.83 -45.50 18.68
C SER A 296 64.63 -44.06 19.17
N ASN A 297 65.71 -43.30 19.39
CA ASN A 297 65.65 -41.90 19.83
C ASN A 297 65.76 -40.91 18.65
N VAL A 298 65.79 -41.42 17.41
CA VAL A 298 65.97 -40.62 16.21
C VAL A 298 64.93 -41.02 15.16
N GLU A 299 64.31 -40.04 14.54
CA GLU A 299 63.47 -40.21 13.37
C GLU A 299 64.19 -39.66 12.13
N ALA A 300 64.17 -40.39 11.01
CA ALA A 300 64.77 -39.93 9.75
C ALA A 300 63.71 -39.74 8.67
N VAL A 301 63.74 -38.58 8.02
CA VAL A 301 62.86 -38.24 6.89
C VAL A 301 63.74 -37.93 5.67
N THR A 302 63.44 -38.55 4.54
CA THR A 302 64.07 -38.22 3.25
C THR A 302 63.07 -37.42 2.43
N LEU A 303 63.37 -36.15 2.13
CA LEU A 303 62.58 -35.37 1.18
C LEU A 303 62.91 -35.87 -0.25
N TRP A 304 62.09 -36.77 -0.78
CA TRP A 304 62.33 -37.55 -2.02
C TRP A 304 62.39 -36.76 -3.36
N MET A 305 62.62 -35.44 -3.40
CA MET A 305 62.35 -34.64 -4.62
C MET A 305 63.47 -33.75 -5.18
N ASN A 306 64.75 -33.93 -4.82
CA ASN A 306 65.82 -33.06 -5.34
C ASN A 306 66.76 -33.69 -6.37
N LYS A 307 66.30 -34.64 -7.19
CA LYS A 307 67.08 -35.14 -8.35
C LYS A 307 66.19 -35.35 -9.57
N ASP A 308 66.74 -35.06 -10.76
CA ASP A 308 66.05 -35.24 -12.04
C ASP A 308 65.59 -36.69 -12.24
N LEU A 309 64.33 -36.84 -12.66
CA LEU A 309 63.75 -38.13 -13.05
C LEU A 309 64.12 -38.41 -14.52
N THR A 310 65.04 -39.35 -14.78
CA THR A 310 65.42 -39.72 -16.15
C THR A 310 64.40 -40.70 -16.75
N LEU A 311 63.74 -40.32 -17.85
CA LEU A 311 62.75 -41.15 -18.54
C LEU A 311 63.29 -41.58 -19.92
N SER A 312 63.98 -42.72 -19.94
CA SER A 312 64.79 -43.21 -21.07
C SER A 312 64.04 -43.43 -22.39
N ASN A 313 62.70 -43.50 -22.37
CA ASN A 313 61.88 -43.70 -23.56
C ASN A 313 60.96 -42.51 -23.88
N TYR A 314 61.16 -41.36 -23.23
CA TYR A 314 60.34 -40.16 -23.47
C TYR A 314 61.03 -39.24 -24.49
N PRO A 315 60.41 -38.95 -25.65
CA PRO A 315 60.99 -38.04 -26.64
C PRO A 315 61.24 -36.65 -26.05
N ASN A 316 62.40 -36.06 -26.34
CA ASN A 316 62.76 -34.70 -25.93
C ASN A 316 62.17 -33.61 -26.86
N THR A 317 61.55 -34.00 -27.97
CA THR A 317 60.85 -33.11 -28.89
C THR A 317 59.35 -33.15 -28.61
N ARG A 318 58.81 -32.01 -28.18
CA ARG A 318 57.37 -31.78 -28.05
C ARG A 318 56.73 -31.88 -29.44
N ASN A 319 55.85 -32.87 -29.63
CA ASN A 319 54.95 -32.94 -30.79
C ASN A 319 53.50 -32.82 -30.29
N ASP A 320 53.14 -31.62 -29.87
CA ASP A 320 51.83 -31.25 -29.35
C ASP A 320 50.75 -31.46 -30.45
N GLY A 321 50.10 -32.62 -30.41
CA GLY A 321 48.78 -32.82 -31.01
C GLY A 321 48.70 -33.63 -32.31
N GLN A 322 49.81 -34.12 -32.90
CA GLN A 322 49.71 -34.92 -34.14
C GLN A 322 49.49 -36.43 -33.94
N LEU A 323 49.83 -37.01 -32.78
CA LEU A 323 49.73 -38.45 -32.57
C LEU A 323 48.89 -38.82 -31.33
N PRO A 324 47.83 -39.64 -31.48
CA PRO A 324 46.98 -40.08 -30.38
C PRO A 324 47.68 -41.02 -29.37
N THR A 325 48.96 -41.33 -29.57
CA THR A 325 49.78 -42.16 -28.66
C THR A 325 50.64 -41.35 -27.69
N ASN A 326 50.55 -40.01 -27.69
CA ASN A 326 51.32 -39.18 -26.77
C ASN A 326 50.92 -39.45 -25.31
N LYS A 327 51.92 -39.72 -24.47
CA LYS A 327 51.76 -39.85 -23.03
C LYS A 327 52.27 -38.60 -22.31
N VAL A 328 51.66 -38.22 -21.19
CA VAL A 328 52.11 -37.16 -20.27
C VAL A 328 52.36 -37.74 -18.88
N LEU A 329 53.30 -37.16 -18.15
CA LEU A 329 53.50 -37.48 -16.74
C LEU A 329 52.48 -36.71 -15.90
N SER A 330 51.71 -37.42 -15.08
CA SER A 330 50.78 -36.83 -14.13
C SER A 330 50.66 -37.70 -12.88
N ALA A 331 50.02 -37.22 -11.83
CA ALA A 331 49.71 -38.00 -10.63
C ALA A 331 48.42 -38.83 -10.79
N ASP A 332 48.35 -40.02 -10.20
CA ASP A 332 47.12 -40.81 -10.06
C ASP A 332 46.21 -40.29 -8.95
N ALA A 333 45.02 -40.87 -8.80
CA ALA A 333 44.05 -40.49 -7.77
C ALA A 333 44.60 -40.64 -6.33
N ASN A 334 45.70 -41.37 -6.15
CA ASN A 334 46.39 -41.57 -4.87
C ASN A 334 47.67 -40.71 -4.78
N GLY A 335 47.91 -39.81 -5.74
CA GLY A 335 49.06 -38.91 -5.76
C GLY A 335 50.35 -39.48 -6.37
N ASN A 336 50.34 -40.70 -6.93
CA ASN A 336 51.56 -41.31 -7.49
C ASN A 336 51.81 -40.87 -8.95
N LEU A 337 53.05 -40.50 -9.29
CA LEU A 337 53.43 -40.13 -10.66
C LEU A 337 53.37 -41.33 -11.62
N ARG A 338 52.64 -41.21 -12.73
CA ARG A 338 52.50 -42.21 -13.81
C ARG A 338 52.46 -41.56 -15.19
N MET A 339 52.68 -42.36 -16.24
CA MET A 339 52.52 -41.95 -17.64
C MET A 339 51.09 -42.22 -18.12
N TYR A 340 50.36 -41.17 -18.48
CA TYR A 340 48.98 -41.22 -18.96
C TYR A 340 48.92 -40.89 -20.44
N THR A 341 48.08 -41.58 -21.20
CA THR A 341 47.68 -41.10 -22.52
C THR A 341 46.96 -39.77 -22.34
N ILE A 342 47.32 -38.71 -23.09
CA ILE A 342 46.57 -37.45 -23.10
C ILE A 342 45.11 -37.78 -23.44
N ALA A 343 44.18 -37.46 -22.54
CA ALA A 343 42.78 -37.46 -22.87
C ALA A 343 42.56 -36.41 -23.97
N THR A 344 41.98 -36.87 -25.07
CA THR A 344 41.46 -36.12 -26.22
C THR A 344 41.08 -34.67 -25.88
N ALA A 345 41.53 -33.73 -26.72
CA ALA A 345 41.09 -32.33 -26.66
C ALA A 345 39.57 -32.23 -26.49
N PRO A 346 39.04 -31.23 -25.76
CA PRO A 346 37.60 -31.07 -25.56
C PRO A 346 36.84 -31.04 -26.89
N ALA A 347 35.58 -31.49 -26.86
CA ALA A 347 34.69 -31.35 -28.00
C ALA A 347 34.59 -29.86 -28.40
N PRO A 348 34.41 -29.54 -29.69
CA PRO A 348 34.31 -28.16 -30.15
C PRO A 348 33.23 -27.41 -29.37
N TYR A 349 33.43 -26.11 -29.13
CA TYR A 349 32.42 -25.21 -28.59
C TYR A 349 32.14 -24.11 -29.61
N LEU A 350 30.87 -23.82 -29.91
CA LEU A 350 30.46 -22.77 -30.85
C LEU A 350 29.76 -21.64 -30.09
N ASP A 351 30.43 -20.51 -29.98
CA ASP A 351 29.93 -19.32 -29.30
C ASP A 351 29.04 -18.44 -30.18
N MET A 352 29.37 -18.32 -31.48
CA MET A 352 28.60 -17.50 -32.42
C MET A 352 28.79 -17.96 -33.88
N LEU A 353 27.76 -17.77 -34.70
CA LEU A 353 27.78 -17.95 -36.16
C LEU A 353 27.41 -16.62 -36.82
N ILE A 354 28.17 -16.16 -37.82
CA ILE A 354 28.04 -14.82 -38.41
C ILE A 354 28.06 -14.88 -39.94
N PRO A 355 27.04 -14.36 -40.66
CA PRO A 355 25.72 -14.01 -40.14
C PRO A 355 24.97 -15.27 -39.71
N ASP A 356 24.19 -15.19 -38.63
CA ASP A 356 23.37 -16.29 -38.11
C ASP A 356 22.16 -16.62 -39.02
N SER A 357 21.86 -15.76 -39.99
CA SER A 357 20.78 -15.94 -40.96
C SER A 357 21.22 -15.86 -42.41
N TYR A 358 20.57 -16.62 -43.29
CA TYR A 358 20.84 -16.61 -44.73
C TYR A 358 19.57 -16.78 -45.58
N LEU A 359 19.63 -16.32 -46.83
CA LEU A 359 18.58 -16.54 -47.82
C LEU A 359 18.56 -18.01 -48.27
N PRO A 360 17.39 -18.62 -48.57
CA PRO A 360 17.31 -19.93 -49.17
C PRO A 360 17.96 -19.95 -50.56
N THR A 361 18.47 -21.11 -50.98
CA THR A 361 19.06 -21.31 -52.30
C THR A 361 20.16 -20.31 -52.67
N ASN A 362 20.90 -19.83 -51.68
CA ASN A 362 21.93 -18.81 -51.83
C ASN A 362 23.29 -19.35 -51.34
N THR A 363 24.39 -18.87 -51.94
CA THR A 363 25.75 -19.25 -51.54
C THR A 363 26.46 -18.07 -50.90
N GLY A 364 27.06 -18.30 -49.73
CA GLY A 364 28.07 -17.39 -49.22
C GLY A 364 28.73 -17.84 -47.94
N ASN A 365 29.29 -16.89 -47.20
CA ASN A 365 30.28 -17.16 -46.16
C ASN A 365 29.70 -16.95 -44.76
N PHE A 366 29.97 -17.92 -43.89
CA PHE A 366 29.77 -17.84 -42.45
C PHE A 366 31.10 -17.83 -41.71
N ILE A 367 31.14 -17.15 -40.57
CA ILE A 367 32.23 -17.20 -39.60
C ILE A 367 31.71 -17.92 -38.36
N LEU A 368 32.38 -19.00 -37.99
CA LEU A 368 32.18 -19.72 -36.75
C LEU A 368 33.17 -19.17 -35.73
N LYS A 369 32.68 -18.65 -34.60
CA LYS A 369 33.47 -18.21 -33.45
C LYS A 369 33.23 -19.15 -32.28
N GLY A 370 34.29 -19.57 -31.60
CA GLY A 370 34.15 -20.57 -30.54
C GLY A 370 35.47 -20.96 -29.90
N ALA A 371 35.61 -22.23 -29.51
CA ALA A 371 36.82 -22.77 -28.91
C ALA A 371 37.04 -24.23 -29.32
N PHE A 372 38.29 -24.68 -29.20
CA PHE A 372 38.73 -26.05 -29.51
C PHE A 372 38.53 -26.44 -30.98
N PHE A 373 38.53 -25.45 -31.89
CA PHE A 373 38.57 -25.72 -33.31
C PHE A 373 39.95 -26.23 -33.73
N THR A 374 39.97 -27.13 -34.70
CA THR A 374 41.21 -27.68 -35.23
C THR A 374 41.23 -27.54 -36.75
N PRO A 375 42.42 -27.51 -37.39
CA PRO A 375 42.52 -27.45 -38.86
C PRO A 375 41.78 -28.58 -39.57
N SER A 376 41.71 -29.77 -38.95
CA SER A 376 41.02 -30.94 -39.49
C SER A 376 39.52 -30.98 -39.20
N MET A 377 38.99 -30.13 -38.29
CA MET A 377 37.61 -30.17 -37.80
C MET A 377 36.56 -30.13 -38.92
N THR A 378 35.64 -31.09 -39.00
CA THR A 378 34.53 -31.04 -39.98
C THR A 378 33.37 -30.18 -39.49
N VAL A 379 32.73 -29.50 -40.42
CA VAL A 379 31.49 -28.71 -40.20
C VAL A 379 30.39 -29.37 -41.02
N GLN A 380 29.23 -29.59 -40.44
CA GLN A 380 28.05 -30.11 -41.11
C GLN A 380 26.80 -29.34 -40.66
N ILE A 381 25.93 -28.99 -41.60
CA ILE A 381 24.62 -28.40 -41.34
C ILE A 381 23.63 -29.17 -42.21
N VAL A 382 22.74 -29.93 -41.59
CA VAL A 382 21.85 -30.85 -42.31
C VAL A 382 20.94 -30.06 -43.26
N GLY A 383 20.82 -30.51 -44.51
CA GLY A 383 20.03 -29.82 -45.54
C GLY A 383 20.75 -28.64 -46.21
N GLN A 384 22.00 -28.37 -45.84
CA GLN A 384 22.87 -27.35 -46.44
C GLN A 384 24.12 -28.00 -47.04
N THR A 385 24.71 -27.35 -48.04
CA THR A 385 25.95 -27.84 -48.68
C THR A 385 27.13 -27.01 -48.20
N ILE A 386 28.09 -27.64 -47.52
CA ILE A 386 29.35 -27.00 -47.14
C ILE A 386 30.33 -27.09 -48.32
N ASN A 387 30.64 -25.94 -48.94
CA ASN A 387 31.47 -25.88 -50.14
C ASN A 387 32.97 -25.92 -49.82
N ASN A 388 33.39 -25.15 -48.80
CA ASN A 388 34.75 -25.19 -48.27
C ASN A 388 34.79 -24.64 -46.84
N LYS A 389 35.91 -24.90 -46.15
CA LYS A 389 36.21 -24.36 -44.82
C LYS A 389 37.66 -23.87 -44.78
N THR A 390 37.89 -22.79 -44.06
CA THR A 390 39.22 -22.22 -43.83
C THR A 390 39.41 -22.04 -42.33
N PHE A 391 40.38 -22.76 -41.76
CA PHE A 391 40.78 -22.60 -40.37
C PHE A 391 41.61 -21.33 -40.21
N ILE A 392 41.25 -20.48 -39.24
CA ILE A 392 41.96 -19.24 -38.93
C ILE A 392 42.69 -19.38 -37.59
N SER A 393 41.97 -19.85 -36.55
CA SER A 393 42.52 -20.17 -35.24
C SER A 393 41.63 -21.19 -34.52
N ASP A 394 42.06 -21.63 -33.34
CA ASP A 394 41.27 -22.46 -32.44
C ASP A 394 39.97 -21.81 -31.94
N ASN A 395 39.78 -20.51 -32.23
CA ASN A 395 38.55 -19.76 -31.97
C ASN A 395 37.80 -19.30 -33.23
N GLU A 396 38.34 -19.48 -34.44
CA GLU A 396 37.69 -19.01 -35.67
C GLU A 396 37.86 -19.97 -36.86
N VAL A 397 36.74 -20.32 -37.49
CA VAL A 397 36.69 -21.04 -38.77
C VAL A 397 35.74 -20.30 -39.71
N ARG A 398 36.16 -20.09 -40.96
CA ARG A 398 35.31 -19.53 -42.03
C ARG A 398 34.79 -20.65 -42.90
N VAL A 399 33.51 -20.61 -43.24
CA VAL A 399 32.83 -21.69 -43.96
C VAL A 399 32.04 -21.08 -45.10
N ASN A 400 32.27 -21.55 -46.33
CA ASN A 400 31.40 -21.23 -47.46
C ASN A 400 30.31 -22.28 -47.58
N VAL A 401 29.06 -21.86 -47.67
CA VAL A 401 27.88 -22.73 -47.63
C VAL A 401 26.89 -22.29 -48.70
N THR A 402 26.29 -23.27 -49.39
CA THR A 402 25.10 -23.09 -50.21
C THR A 402 23.88 -23.59 -49.44
N THR A 403 22.91 -22.71 -49.23
CA THR A 403 21.70 -23.01 -48.49
C THR A 403 20.66 -23.76 -49.30
N GLY A 404 19.91 -24.64 -48.66
CA GLY A 404 18.73 -25.30 -49.20
C GLY A 404 17.53 -24.36 -49.32
N SER A 405 16.43 -24.87 -49.85
CA SER A 405 15.18 -24.12 -50.07
C SER A 405 14.25 -24.07 -48.86
N ALA A 406 14.50 -24.89 -47.83
CA ALA A 406 13.67 -24.97 -46.65
C ALA A 406 13.94 -23.81 -45.68
N GLU A 407 12.90 -23.06 -45.34
CA GLU A 407 12.92 -22.08 -44.26
C GLU A 407 12.99 -22.80 -42.90
N GLY A 408 13.78 -22.29 -41.95
CA GLY A 408 13.83 -22.84 -40.59
C GLY A 408 15.17 -22.66 -39.88
N PHE A 409 15.22 -23.16 -38.65
CA PHE A 409 16.45 -23.27 -37.87
C PHE A 409 17.13 -24.61 -38.15
N PHE A 410 18.44 -24.57 -38.34
CA PHE A 410 19.28 -25.72 -38.65
C PHE A 410 20.40 -25.85 -37.63
N ASP A 411 20.67 -27.09 -37.25
CA ASP A 411 21.71 -27.45 -36.30
C ASP A 411 23.08 -27.40 -36.98
N VAL A 412 24.07 -26.87 -36.26
CA VAL A 412 25.46 -26.88 -36.70
C VAL A 412 26.19 -27.98 -35.95
N ILE A 413 26.80 -28.92 -36.67
CA ILE A 413 27.55 -30.04 -36.10
C ILE A 413 29.03 -29.82 -36.39
N LEU A 414 29.84 -29.77 -35.33
CA LEU A 414 31.29 -29.62 -35.39
C LEU A 414 31.95 -30.89 -34.86
N ASN A 415 33.02 -31.36 -35.51
CA ASN A 415 33.74 -32.55 -35.07
C ASN A 415 35.25 -32.37 -35.24
N ASN A 416 35.99 -32.29 -34.13
CA ASN A 416 37.46 -32.19 -34.09
C ASN A 416 38.15 -33.52 -33.72
N GLY A 417 37.42 -34.64 -33.77
CA GLY A 417 37.74 -35.91 -33.14
C GLY A 417 36.67 -36.32 -32.12
N LEU A 418 36.01 -35.33 -31.50
CA LEU A 418 34.78 -35.47 -30.73
C LEU A 418 33.68 -34.62 -31.39
N SER A 419 32.48 -35.17 -31.53
CA SER A 419 31.35 -34.48 -32.17
C SER A 419 30.54 -33.67 -31.16
N ALA A 420 30.25 -32.41 -31.51
CA ALA A 420 29.34 -31.52 -30.79
C ALA A 420 28.26 -31.00 -31.74
N THR A 421 27.00 -31.04 -31.30
CA THR A 421 25.85 -30.52 -32.04
C THR A 421 25.34 -29.27 -31.35
N PHE A 422 25.14 -28.20 -32.13
CA PHE A 422 24.63 -26.93 -31.65
C PHE A 422 23.26 -26.66 -32.29
N PRO A 423 22.17 -26.86 -31.54
CA PRO A 423 20.82 -26.76 -32.09
C PRO A 423 20.47 -25.35 -32.56
N GLY A 424 19.84 -25.25 -33.73
CA GLY A 424 19.23 -24.03 -34.26
C GLY A 424 20.16 -22.82 -34.44
N ARG A 425 21.44 -23.03 -34.69
CA ARG A 425 22.44 -21.95 -34.80
C ARG A 425 22.48 -21.26 -36.15
N MET A 426 21.88 -21.86 -37.17
CA MET A 426 21.75 -21.26 -38.49
C MET A 426 20.27 -21.10 -38.82
N LEU A 427 19.87 -19.90 -39.23
CA LEU A 427 18.52 -19.58 -39.63
C LEU A 427 18.46 -19.39 -41.16
N ILE A 428 17.54 -20.09 -41.83
CA ILE A 428 17.17 -19.79 -43.22
C ILE A 428 15.81 -19.13 -43.23
N VAL A 429 15.70 -18.00 -43.90
CA VAL A 429 14.49 -17.17 -43.97
C VAL A 429 14.20 -16.67 -45.37
N LEU A 430 12.93 -16.70 -45.75
CA LEU A 430 12.48 -16.17 -47.04
C LEU A 430 12.53 -14.64 -47.00
N GLY A 431 13.61 -14.06 -47.53
CA GLY A 431 13.78 -12.60 -47.67
C GLY A 431 14.96 -12.01 -46.89
N ASN A 432 15.28 -10.75 -47.17
CA ASN A 432 16.36 -10.03 -46.51
C ASN A 432 15.98 -9.78 -45.04
N VAL A 433 16.84 -10.22 -44.11
CA VAL A 433 16.66 -9.96 -42.68
C VAL A 433 17.29 -8.65 -42.29
N TYR A 434 16.49 -7.79 -41.68
CA TYR A 434 16.91 -6.56 -41.02
C TYR A 434 16.74 -6.75 -39.52
N ASN A 435 17.86 -6.84 -38.82
CA ASN A 435 17.90 -6.79 -37.35
C ASN A 435 17.89 -5.33 -36.93
N TYR A 436 16.94 -4.95 -36.07
CA TYR A 436 16.93 -3.60 -35.52
C TYR A 436 18.07 -3.43 -34.51
N SER A 437 18.61 -2.22 -34.46
CA SER A 437 19.65 -1.79 -33.52
C SER A 437 19.16 -0.61 -32.67
N SER A 438 19.94 -0.22 -31.66
CA SER A 438 19.67 0.96 -30.85
C SER A 438 19.51 2.25 -31.67
N SER A 439 20.29 2.39 -32.76
CA SER A 439 20.21 3.54 -33.67
C SER A 439 18.95 3.58 -34.54
N ASP A 440 18.24 2.45 -34.68
CA ASP A 440 17.01 2.39 -35.47
C ASP A 440 15.78 2.93 -34.70
N PHE A 441 15.95 3.36 -33.45
CA PHE A 441 14.92 4.00 -32.63
C PHE A 441 15.37 5.40 -32.16
N PRO A 442 15.40 6.41 -33.06
CA PRO A 442 15.90 7.75 -32.73
C PRO A 442 14.96 8.55 -31.81
N SER A 443 13.69 8.13 -31.68
CA SER A 443 12.69 8.78 -30.83
C SER A 443 12.30 7.84 -29.70
N LEU A 444 13.01 7.97 -28.58
CA LEU A 444 12.77 7.26 -27.32
C LEU A 444 12.27 8.26 -26.27
N THR A 445 11.24 7.89 -25.52
CA THR A 445 10.98 8.55 -24.23
C THR A 445 12.12 8.24 -23.27
N SER A 446 12.44 9.16 -22.34
CA SER A 446 13.59 9.10 -21.42
C SER A 446 13.72 7.83 -20.56
N ALA A 447 12.71 6.96 -20.58
CA ALA A 447 12.55 5.79 -19.73
C ALA A 447 12.50 4.44 -20.49
N ILE A 448 13.06 4.36 -21.70
CA ILE A 448 13.50 3.12 -22.36
C ILE A 448 14.99 3.24 -22.70
N SER A 449 15.78 2.24 -22.34
CA SER A 449 17.17 2.11 -22.81
C SER A 449 17.26 1.05 -23.91
N SER A 450 17.95 1.37 -25.00
CA SER A 450 18.29 0.39 -26.03
C SER A 450 19.67 -0.22 -25.75
N VAL A 451 19.70 -1.49 -25.33
CA VAL A 451 20.96 -2.24 -25.08
C VAL A 451 20.94 -3.47 -25.99
N ASP A 452 21.95 -3.61 -26.84
CA ASP A 452 22.15 -4.78 -27.71
C ASP A 452 20.89 -5.23 -28.48
N SER A 453 20.24 -4.29 -29.19
CA SER A 453 19.02 -4.53 -30.00
C SER A 453 17.73 -4.83 -29.22
N ASN A 454 17.73 -4.57 -27.91
CA ASN A 454 16.56 -4.74 -27.04
C ASN A 454 16.05 -3.39 -26.53
N LEU A 455 14.73 -3.26 -26.38
CA LEU A 455 14.09 -2.11 -25.74
C LEU A 455 13.74 -2.51 -24.31
N ILE A 456 14.52 -1.97 -23.37
CA ILE A 456 14.37 -2.26 -21.94
C ILE A 456 13.69 -1.08 -21.25
N VAL A 457 12.60 -1.33 -20.55
CA VAL A 457 11.85 -0.31 -19.82
C VAL A 457 12.58 0.04 -18.53
N SER A 458 12.94 1.32 -18.35
CA SER A 458 13.62 1.82 -17.14
C SER A 458 12.71 2.59 -16.18
N ASN A 459 11.53 3.06 -16.62
CA ASN A 459 10.47 3.56 -15.73
C ASN A 459 9.12 2.91 -16.04
N VAL A 460 8.65 2.10 -15.09
CA VAL A 460 7.44 1.28 -15.25
C VAL A 460 6.15 1.99 -14.85
N THR A 461 6.21 3.21 -14.30
CA THR A 461 5.02 3.96 -13.88
C THR A 461 4.39 4.77 -15.02
N VAL A 462 5.16 5.03 -16.07
CA VAL A 462 4.75 5.78 -17.26
C VAL A 462 4.69 4.87 -18.49
N VAL A 463 3.88 5.24 -19.48
CA VAL A 463 3.88 4.57 -20.78
C VAL A 463 5.08 5.06 -21.57
N ASN A 464 6.00 4.16 -21.88
CA ASN A 464 7.19 4.48 -22.65
C ASN A 464 6.96 4.25 -24.13
N GLN A 465 7.68 4.97 -24.98
CA GLN A 465 7.51 4.93 -26.42
C GLN A 465 8.85 4.85 -27.15
N ALA A 466 8.89 3.98 -28.18
CA ALA A 466 9.97 3.87 -29.13
C ALA A 466 9.40 3.83 -30.56
N ILE A 467 9.85 4.74 -31.43
CA ILE A 467 9.44 4.78 -32.84
C ILE A 467 10.62 4.41 -33.72
N SER A 468 10.42 3.46 -34.64
CA SER A 468 11.45 3.06 -35.58
C SER A 468 11.70 4.12 -36.65
N SER A 469 12.95 4.27 -37.05
CA SER A 469 13.36 5.00 -38.26
C SER A 469 13.24 4.15 -39.51
N LYS A 470 13.42 2.82 -39.39
CA LYS A 470 13.26 1.87 -40.49
C LYS A 470 11.79 1.68 -40.84
N ALA A 471 11.49 1.77 -42.13
CA ALA A 471 10.17 1.55 -42.70
C ALA A 471 9.98 0.11 -43.18
N LEU A 472 8.78 -0.44 -42.97
CA LEU A 472 8.25 -1.64 -43.61
C LEU A 472 7.70 -1.27 -44.99
N ASP A 473 8.19 -1.98 -46.01
CA ASP A 473 7.78 -1.79 -47.40
C ASP A 473 6.45 -2.50 -47.65
N VAL A 474 5.36 -1.72 -47.75
CA VAL A 474 4.01 -2.27 -47.93
C VAL A 474 3.76 -2.82 -49.34
N THR A 475 4.70 -2.66 -50.26
CA THR A 475 4.61 -3.23 -51.61
C THR A 475 5.17 -4.65 -51.68
N LYS A 476 5.89 -5.09 -50.65
CA LYS A 476 6.51 -6.40 -50.56
C LYS A 476 5.79 -7.30 -49.57
N ASN A 477 6.01 -8.61 -49.70
CA ASN A 477 5.68 -9.50 -48.59
C ASN A 477 6.71 -9.29 -47.49
N TRP A 478 6.23 -9.16 -46.26
CA TRP A 478 7.12 -8.96 -45.13
C TRP A 478 6.64 -9.72 -43.90
N ARG A 479 7.61 -9.97 -43.02
CA ARG A 479 7.44 -10.55 -41.70
C ARG A 479 8.09 -9.63 -40.68
N PHE A 480 7.33 -9.18 -39.70
CA PHE A 480 7.83 -8.39 -38.58
C PHE A 480 7.68 -9.22 -37.31
N SER A 481 8.76 -9.43 -36.57
CA SER A 481 8.74 -10.27 -35.36
C SER A 481 9.55 -9.66 -34.23
N PHE A 482 9.14 -9.93 -32.99
CA PHE A 482 9.87 -9.54 -31.79
C PHE A 482 9.49 -10.48 -30.63
N TYR A 483 10.37 -10.55 -29.64
CA TYR A 483 10.06 -11.18 -28.36
C TYR A 483 9.56 -10.13 -27.38
N VAL A 484 8.64 -10.52 -26.51
CA VAL A 484 8.15 -9.70 -25.41
C VAL A 484 8.17 -10.51 -24.11
N GLY A 485 8.55 -9.86 -23.01
CA GLY A 485 8.49 -10.44 -21.67
C GLY A 485 8.36 -9.36 -20.60
N VAL A 486 7.95 -9.77 -19.40
CA VAL A 486 7.96 -8.88 -18.23
C VAL A 486 9.39 -8.53 -17.86
N SER A 487 9.62 -7.24 -17.60
CA SER A 487 10.95 -6.78 -17.23
C SER A 487 11.39 -7.43 -15.90
N PRO A 488 12.62 -7.96 -15.81
CA PRO A 488 13.11 -8.67 -14.63
C PRO A 488 13.17 -7.81 -13.35
N TYR A 489 13.05 -6.49 -13.46
CA TYR A 489 13.04 -5.56 -12.33
C TYR A 489 11.87 -5.76 -11.34
N TYR A 490 10.77 -6.42 -11.71
CA TYR A 490 9.55 -6.47 -10.89
C TYR A 490 8.98 -7.88 -10.63
N GLY A 491 9.70 -8.94 -11.03
CA GLY A 491 9.28 -10.33 -10.78
C GLY A 491 8.01 -10.76 -11.54
N ASN A 492 7.40 -11.87 -11.10
CA ASN A 492 6.18 -12.40 -11.73
C ASN A 492 4.97 -11.50 -11.46
N LEU A 493 4.20 -11.20 -12.51
CA LEU A 493 2.96 -10.42 -12.36
C LEU A 493 1.84 -11.31 -11.81
N THR A 494 1.03 -10.77 -10.91
CA THR A 494 -0.22 -11.39 -10.45
C THR A 494 -1.39 -10.64 -11.07
N ASN A 495 -2.26 -11.31 -11.83
CA ASN A 495 -3.36 -10.67 -12.58
C ASN A 495 -2.91 -9.48 -13.44
N ASN A 496 -1.74 -9.57 -14.09
CA ASN A 496 -1.17 -8.54 -14.96
C ASN A 496 -0.84 -7.21 -14.25
N GLN A 497 -0.77 -7.25 -12.92
CA GLN A 497 -0.38 -6.13 -12.07
C GLN A 497 0.92 -6.44 -11.34
N VAL A 498 1.71 -5.40 -11.10
CA VAL A 498 2.80 -5.48 -10.12
C VAL A 498 2.14 -5.63 -8.73
N PRO A 499 2.50 -6.65 -7.95
CA PRO A 499 1.95 -6.86 -6.62
C PRO A 499 1.95 -5.57 -5.80
N ASN A 500 0.81 -5.23 -5.21
CA ASN A 500 0.63 -4.09 -4.29
C ASN A 500 0.79 -2.68 -4.90
N THR A 501 0.70 -2.50 -6.23
CA THR A 501 0.74 -1.15 -6.85
C THR A 501 -0.54 -0.73 -7.57
N GLY A 502 -1.41 -1.68 -7.93
CA GLY A 502 -2.62 -1.43 -8.72
C GLY A 502 -2.35 -0.95 -10.15
N VAL A 503 -1.12 -1.12 -10.65
CA VAL A 503 -0.71 -0.67 -11.98
C VAL A 503 -0.69 -1.84 -12.95
N ASP A 504 -1.45 -1.73 -14.04
CA ASP A 504 -1.52 -2.74 -15.10
C ASP A 504 -0.32 -2.64 -16.05
N ALA A 505 0.23 -3.79 -16.42
CA ALA A 505 1.20 -3.91 -17.49
C ALA A 505 0.49 -3.75 -18.85
N PHE A 506 1.14 -3.08 -19.81
CA PHE A 506 0.48 -2.57 -21.01
C PHE A 506 1.42 -2.56 -22.21
N MET A 507 0.91 -2.96 -23.37
CA MET A 507 1.60 -2.76 -24.65
C MET A 507 0.62 -2.39 -25.77
N ASN A 508 1.01 -1.40 -26.58
CA ASN A 508 0.48 -1.17 -27.90
C ASN A 508 1.62 -1.24 -28.93
N LEU A 509 1.45 -2.11 -29.93
CA LEU A 509 2.23 -2.06 -31.15
C LEU A 509 1.46 -1.28 -32.20
N CYS A 510 1.98 -0.15 -32.64
CA CYS A 510 1.38 0.70 -33.64
C CYS A 510 2.17 0.62 -34.96
N PHE A 511 1.45 0.54 -36.08
CA PHE A 511 1.95 0.71 -37.43
C PHE A 511 1.50 2.08 -37.92
N LEU A 512 2.45 2.98 -38.15
CA LEU A 512 2.22 4.38 -38.50
C LEU A 512 2.62 4.62 -39.95
N ASP A 513 1.89 5.43 -40.67
CA ASP A 513 2.30 5.94 -41.98
C ASP A 513 3.58 6.77 -41.85
N VAL A 514 4.58 6.49 -42.70
CA VAL A 514 5.90 7.15 -42.64
C VAL A 514 5.86 8.66 -42.93
N THR A 515 4.87 9.11 -43.69
CA THR A 515 4.76 10.49 -44.21
C THR A 515 4.11 11.43 -43.21
N ASN A 516 3.08 10.97 -42.49
CA ASN A 516 2.26 11.82 -41.62
C ASN A 516 2.06 11.28 -40.19
N ASN A 517 2.69 10.15 -39.83
CA ASN A 517 2.52 9.47 -38.55
C ASN A 517 1.08 9.01 -38.25
N ALA A 518 0.18 9.01 -39.23
CA ALA A 518 -1.19 8.54 -39.03
C ALA A 518 -1.18 7.06 -38.68
N LEU A 519 -1.86 6.70 -37.59
CA LEU A 519 -2.01 5.31 -37.18
C LEU A 519 -2.77 4.55 -38.25
N GLN A 520 -2.14 3.56 -38.88
CA GLN A 520 -2.79 2.67 -39.84
C GLN A 520 -3.33 1.42 -39.15
N MET A 521 -2.56 0.87 -38.21
CA MET A 521 -2.96 -0.30 -37.42
C MET A 521 -2.38 -0.26 -36.02
N ARG A 522 -3.07 -0.83 -35.04
CA ARG A 522 -2.56 -1.10 -33.71
C ARG A 522 -2.94 -2.49 -33.24
N HIS A 523 -2.01 -3.18 -32.58
CA HIS A 523 -2.34 -4.30 -31.71
C HIS A 523 -2.28 -3.80 -30.28
N VAL A 524 -3.40 -3.89 -29.58
CA VAL A 524 -3.52 -3.56 -28.15
C VAL A 524 -3.47 -4.86 -27.35
N PHE A 525 -2.52 -4.91 -26.42
CA PHE A 525 -2.39 -5.99 -25.45
C PHE A 525 -2.96 -5.50 -24.12
N VAL A 526 -4.23 -5.85 -23.85
CA VAL A 526 -4.93 -5.52 -22.59
C VAL A 526 -4.88 -6.71 -21.64
N GLY A 527 -4.69 -6.45 -20.35
CA GLY A 527 -4.65 -7.50 -19.34
C GLY A 527 -6.05 -7.97 -18.94
N ASN A 528 -6.23 -9.29 -18.76
CA ASN A 528 -7.48 -10.05 -18.46
C ASN A 528 -8.18 -10.83 -19.62
N SER A 529 -7.42 -11.31 -20.61
CA SER A 529 -7.79 -12.39 -21.56
C SER A 529 -8.19 -11.98 -22.99
N THR A 530 -8.16 -10.69 -23.34
CA THR A 530 -8.39 -10.26 -24.73
C THR A 530 -7.27 -9.35 -25.20
N SER A 531 -6.56 -9.73 -26.26
CA SER A 531 -5.85 -8.77 -27.11
C SER A 531 -6.69 -8.53 -28.36
N TYR A 532 -6.49 -7.40 -29.03
CA TYR A 532 -7.20 -7.12 -30.29
C TYR A 532 -6.34 -6.33 -31.26
N LEU A 533 -6.55 -6.57 -32.55
CA LEU A 533 -5.92 -5.82 -33.64
C LEU A 533 -6.98 -4.90 -34.25
N GLU A 534 -6.71 -3.60 -34.22
CA GLU A 534 -7.57 -2.56 -34.77
C GLU A 534 -6.85 -1.80 -35.87
N ALA A 535 -7.51 -1.56 -37.00
CA ALA A 535 -7.06 -0.59 -37.98
C ALA A 535 -7.45 0.83 -37.50
N GLY A 536 -6.51 1.78 -37.49
CA GLY A 536 -6.76 3.15 -37.02
C GLY A 536 -7.12 4.08 -38.19
N ALA A 537 -8.18 4.88 -38.03
CA ALA A 537 -8.69 5.88 -38.99
C ALA A 537 -9.29 5.38 -40.33
N TYR A 538 -9.49 4.06 -40.50
CA TYR A 538 -10.45 3.51 -41.47
C TYR A 538 -11.59 2.85 -40.69
N THR A 539 -12.81 3.00 -41.21
CA THR A 539 -14.12 2.60 -40.67
C THR A 539 -14.13 1.28 -39.85
N PRO A 540 -15.11 1.10 -38.92
CA PRO A 540 -15.26 -0.09 -38.07
C PRO A 540 -15.35 -1.46 -38.79
N SER A 541 -15.26 -1.49 -40.12
CA SER A 541 -15.27 -2.67 -40.99
C SER A 541 -13.98 -3.50 -40.97
N ASN A 542 -12.85 -3.00 -40.43
CA ASN A 542 -11.55 -3.72 -40.40
C ASN A 542 -11.04 -4.02 -38.97
N ALA A 543 -11.90 -3.96 -37.96
CA ALA A 543 -11.55 -4.40 -36.60
C ALA A 543 -11.70 -5.93 -36.51
N PHE A 544 -10.66 -6.63 -36.05
CA PHE A 544 -10.73 -8.07 -35.81
C PHE A 544 -10.35 -8.37 -34.34
N LEU A 545 -11.32 -8.93 -33.62
CA LEU A 545 -11.14 -9.43 -32.26
C LEU A 545 -10.42 -10.77 -32.33
N PHE A 546 -9.32 -10.94 -31.59
CA PHE A 546 -8.74 -12.27 -31.38
C PHE A 546 -9.69 -13.05 -30.45
N SER A 547 -10.69 -13.74 -31.01
CA SER A 547 -11.60 -14.58 -30.22
C SER A 547 -10.98 -15.95 -29.96
N GLY A 548 -10.68 -16.26 -28.70
CA GLY A 548 -10.30 -17.60 -28.25
C GLY A 548 -9.07 -17.60 -27.35
N THR A 549 -9.24 -18.15 -26.13
CA THR A 549 -8.24 -18.37 -25.05
C THR A 549 -7.08 -17.39 -25.08
N GLY A 550 -7.23 -16.34 -24.27
CA GLY A 550 -6.36 -15.18 -24.23
C GLY A 550 -4.87 -15.47 -24.29
N PHE A 551 -4.14 -14.44 -24.66
CA PHE A 551 -2.70 -14.27 -24.53
C PHE A 551 -2.27 -14.37 -23.03
N ILE A 552 -2.61 -15.48 -22.35
CA ILE A 552 -2.40 -15.73 -20.91
C ILE A 552 -0.92 -16.06 -20.65
N GLU A 553 -0.21 -16.61 -21.64
CA GLU A 553 1.20 -17.01 -21.52
C GLU A 553 2.19 -15.82 -21.55
N PHE A 554 1.74 -14.61 -21.92
CA PHE A 554 2.59 -13.45 -22.18
C PHE A 554 3.18 -12.79 -20.93
N TRP A 555 2.51 -12.93 -19.80
CA TRP A 555 2.82 -12.15 -18.61
C TRP A 555 3.86 -12.81 -17.72
N ASN A 556 4.24 -14.07 -17.98
CA ASN A 556 5.23 -14.78 -17.17
C ASN A 556 6.21 -15.64 -18.01
N THR A 557 6.16 -15.57 -19.35
CA THR A 557 7.12 -16.23 -20.25
C THR A 557 7.52 -15.31 -21.40
N HIS A 558 8.71 -15.52 -21.99
CA HIS A 558 9.10 -14.82 -23.21
C HIS A 558 8.30 -15.39 -24.38
N VAL A 559 7.51 -14.54 -25.04
CA VAL A 559 6.70 -14.95 -26.19
C VAL A 559 7.18 -14.24 -27.44
N ILE A 560 7.32 -14.97 -28.54
CA ILE A 560 7.55 -14.38 -29.85
C ILE A 560 6.21 -13.98 -30.49
N ILE A 561 6.11 -12.71 -30.86
CA ILE A 561 5.02 -12.16 -31.67
C ILE A 561 5.53 -11.94 -33.08
N GLU A 562 4.72 -12.33 -34.05
CA GLU A 562 5.05 -12.17 -35.47
C GLU A 562 3.84 -11.70 -36.27
N TYR A 563 4.08 -10.82 -37.24
CA TYR A 563 3.11 -10.37 -38.23
C TYR A 563 3.63 -10.69 -39.61
N ARG A 564 2.80 -11.28 -40.44
CA ARG A 564 3.09 -11.56 -41.84
C ARG A 564 2.13 -10.79 -42.72
N TYR A 565 2.65 -10.01 -43.64
CA TYR A 565 1.87 -9.33 -44.65
C TYR A 565 2.18 -9.91 -46.02
N ASN A 566 1.13 -10.23 -46.77
CA ASN A 566 1.23 -10.61 -48.16
C ASN A 566 0.66 -9.48 -49.03
N ALA A 567 1.53 -8.79 -49.77
CA ALA A 567 1.16 -7.62 -50.56
C ALA A 567 0.16 -7.96 -51.68
N SER A 568 0.28 -9.14 -52.30
CA SER A 568 -0.58 -9.55 -53.42
C SER A 568 -2.02 -9.86 -52.99
N THR A 569 -2.20 -10.49 -51.82
CA THR A 569 -3.51 -10.86 -51.29
C THR A 569 -4.06 -9.83 -50.30
N ARG A 570 -3.21 -8.89 -49.85
CA ARG A 570 -3.48 -7.91 -48.77
C ARG A 570 -3.85 -8.58 -47.46
N ILE A 571 -3.38 -9.81 -47.25
CA ILE A 571 -3.60 -10.54 -46.02
C ILE A 571 -2.53 -10.15 -45.01
N LEU A 572 -2.95 -9.72 -43.83
CA LEU A 572 -2.10 -9.58 -42.65
C LEU A 572 -2.48 -10.67 -41.64
N SER A 573 -1.52 -11.48 -41.24
CA SER A 573 -1.69 -12.54 -40.25
C SER A 573 -0.81 -12.27 -39.03
N SER A 574 -1.31 -12.56 -37.83
CA SER A 574 -0.53 -12.51 -36.59
C SER A 574 -0.31 -13.91 -36.03
N TYR A 575 0.87 -14.13 -35.48
CA TYR A 575 1.28 -15.39 -34.87
C TYR A 575 1.85 -15.10 -33.48
N ALA A 576 1.65 -16.05 -32.57
CA ALA A 576 2.33 -16.08 -31.28
C ALA A 576 2.90 -17.48 -31.06
N ASN A 577 4.19 -17.58 -30.73
CA ASN A 577 4.91 -18.85 -30.62
C ASN A 577 4.73 -19.74 -31.88
N GLY A 578 4.70 -19.11 -33.06
CA GLY A 578 4.49 -19.80 -34.34
C GLY A 578 3.04 -20.24 -34.62
N VAL A 579 2.12 -20.10 -33.67
CA VAL A 579 0.70 -20.45 -33.84
C VAL A 579 -0.06 -19.24 -34.39
N LEU A 580 -0.82 -19.43 -35.48
CA LEU A 580 -1.68 -18.40 -36.05
C LEU A 580 -2.74 -17.97 -35.03
N LYS A 581 -2.79 -16.67 -34.71
CA LYS A 581 -3.76 -16.10 -33.77
C LYS A 581 -4.88 -15.35 -34.46
N GLY A 582 -4.61 -14.77 -35.62
CA GLY A 582 -5.65 -14.18 -36.46
C GLY A 582 -5.12 -13.76 -37.81
N SER A 583 -6.02 -13.55 -38.75
CA SER A 583 -5.70 -13.10 -40.09
C SER A 583 -6.81 -12.22 -40.64
N ILE A 584 -6.44 -11.14 -41.32
CA ILE A 584 -7.38 -10.20 -41.92
C ILE A 584 -6.95 -9.87 -43.34
N THR A 585 -7.92 -9.78 -44.25
CA THR A 585 -7.72 -9.24 -45.59
C THR A 585 -8.07 -7.77 -45.57
N LEU A 586 -7.10 -6.90 -45.84
CA LEU A 586 -7.33 -5.46 -45.84
C LEU A 586 -8.19 -5.06 -47.06
N THR A 587 -9.29 -4.34 -46.81
CA THR A 587 -10.18 -3.85 -47.88
C THR A 587 -9.50 -2.85 -48.80
N THR A 588 -8.57 -2.07 -48.27
CA THR A 588 -7.74 -1.09 -48.98
C THR A 588 -6.27 -1.36 -48.70
N SER A 589 -5.38 -1.11 -49.66
CA SER A 589 -3.94 -1.18 -49.43
C SER A 589 -3.48 -0.06 -48.49
N PHE A 590 -2.35 -0.26 -47.82
CA PHE A 590 -1.70 0.83 -47.10
C PHE A 590 -1.31 1.95 -48.06
N PRO A 591 -1.53 3.22 -47.70
CA PRO A 591 -1.27 4.35 -48.60
C PRO A 591 0.23 4.60 -48.80
N ASN A 592 1.04 4.36 -47.78
CA ASN A 592 2.50 4.51 -47.79
C ASN A 592 3.15 3.40 -46.96
N ASN A 593 4.48 3.32 -47.01
CA ASN A 593 5.27 2.47 -46.12
C ASN A 593 4.96 2.76 -44.65
N LEU A 594 5.19 1.77 -43.80
CA LEU A 594 4.82 1.84 -42.38
C LEU A 594 6.07 1.93 -41.52
N LYS A 595 6.01 2.62 -40.40
CA LYS A 595 7.00 2.51 -39.33
C LYS A 595 6.35 1.97 -38.08
N ILE A 596 7.16 1.35 -37.24
CA ILE A 596 6.72 0.71 -36.01
C ILE A 596 6.84 1.69 -34.86
N GLN A 597 5.82 1.74 -34.02
CA GLN A 597 5.88 2.38 -32.72
C GLN A 597 5.49 1.36 -31.65
N PHE A 598 6.41 1.12 -30.72
CA PHE A 598 6.10 0.44 -29.48
C PHE A 598 5.68 1.46 -28.44
N ARG A 599 4.57 1.20 -27.76
CA ARG A 599 4.18 1.87 -26.52
C ARG A 599 4.06 0.81 -25.45
N THR A 600 4.95 0.80 -24.47
CA THR A 600 5.05 -0.28 -23.49
C THR A 600 5.19 0.26 -22.08
N LYS A 601 4.66 -0.49 -21.13
CA LYS A 601 4.78 -0.29 -19.69
C LYS A 601 5.03 -1.66 -19.07
N MET A 602 6.13 -1.79 -18.33
CA MET A 602 6.56 -3.02 -17.63
C MET A 602 6.99 -4.21 -18.52
N LEU A 603 6.94 -4.07 -19.85
CA LEU A 603 7.32 -5.13 -20.78
C LEU A 603 8.56 -4.73 -21.58
N ASP A 604 9.57 -5.60 -21.53
CA ASP A 604 10.77 -5.51 -22.34
C ASP A 604 10.54 -6.19 -23.70
N ILE A 605 11.17 -5.66 -24.74
CA ILE A 605 11.02 -6.13 -26.12
C ILE A 605 12.39 -6.47 -26.67
N PHE A 606 12.55 -7.68 -27.17
CA PHE A 606 13.85 -8.23 -27.57
C PHE A 606 13.83 -8.68 -29.03
N ASN A 607 15.01 -8.69 -29.64
CA ASN A 607 15.25 -9.36 -30.92
C ASN A 607 14.24 -8.97 -32.01
N ILE A 608 14.07 -7.65 -32.19
CA ILE A 608 13.16 -7.09 -33.17
C ILE A 608 13.73 -7.29 -34.57
N LYS A 609 12.97 -7.99 -35.42
CA LYS A 609 13.37 -8.38 -36.77
C LYS A 609 12.30 -7.97 -37.78
N TYR A 610 12.76 -7.49 -38.92
CA TYR A 610 11.95 -7.28 -40.11
C TYR A 610 12.57 -8.07 -41.26
N VAL A 611 11.78 -8.93 -41.88
CA VAL A 611 12.18 -9.71 -43.04
C VAL A 611 11.29 -9.27 -44.20
N GLU A 612 11.88 -8.88 -45.32
CA GLU A 612 11.14 -8.60 -46.55
C GLU A 612 11.64 -9.48 -47.69
N THR A 613 10.70 -10.05 -48.45
CA THR A 613 11.04 -10.77 -49.67
C THR A 613 11.38 -9.75 -50.75
N THR A 614 12.47 -10.00 -51.50
CA THR A 614 12.84 -9.21 -52.68
C THR A 614 11.81 -9.30 -53.79
#